data_AF-A0A7V4PKN7-F1
#
_entry.id   AF-A0A7V4PKN7-F1
#
_cell.length_a   1.000
_cell.length_b   1.000
_cell.length_c   1.000
_cell.angle_alpha   90.00
_cell.angle_beta   90.00
_cell.angle_gamma   90.00
#
_symmetry.space_group_name_H-M   'P 1'
#
loop_
_entity.id
_entity.type
_entity.pdbx_description
1 polymer ?
#
loop_
_entity_poly.entity_id
_entity_poly.type
_entity_poly.pdbx_seq_one_letter_code
_entity_poly.pdbx_strand_id
1 'polypeptide(L)'
;MSLGLLLIVCFLGILILFLLFWVIHHFIKIRSQGTLQTFPSLEKVQTYGEERRREARVKVNWSVSMETPEGVVEAELKNISLGGAFICCNKPLPVGQVFNLTLMAPENEPLKATAKVVWSNEHLPEEKVIHRGMGVQFLQMSSRHIELVKKILEKESQ
;
A
#
# COMPACT_ATOMS: atom_id res chain seq x y z
N MET A 1 38.00 31.60 -15.71
CA MET A 1 36.80 31.31 -14.89
C MET A 1 37.25 31.33 -13.44
N SER A 2 36.72 32.24 -12.63
CA SER A 2 37.18 32.44 -11.25
C SER A 2 37.00 31.16 -10.44
N LEU A 3 38.03 30.77 -9.68
CA LEU A 3 38.02 29.59 -8.81
C LEU A 3 36.78 29.54 -7.89
N GLY A 4 36.25 30.71 -7.52
CA GLY A 4 35.01 30.84 -6.74
C GLY A 4 33.75 30.31 -7.45
N LEU A 5 33.65 30.46 -8.77
CA LEU A 5 32.50 29.96 -9.53
C LEU A 5 32.53 28.43 -9.62
N LEU A 6 33.72 27.84 -9.74
CA LEU A 6 33.88 26.38 -9.74
C LEU A 6 33.48 25.79 -8.38
N LEU A 7 33.88 26.43 -7.28
CA LEU A 7 33.51 26.01 -5.93
C LEU A 7 31.99 26.05 -5.73
N ILE A 8 31.31 27.13 -6.15
CA ILE A 8 29.85 27.26 -6.01
C ILE A 8 29.11 26.16 -6.79
N VAL A 9 29.53 25.86 -8.02
CA VAL A 9 28.91 24.81 -8.84
C VAL A 9 29.13 23.42 -8.20
N CYS A 10 30.31 23.15 -7.64
CA CYS A 10 30.58 21.93 -6.90
C CYS A 10 29.71 21.80 -5.63
N PHE A 11 29.56 22.88 -4.85
CA PHE A 11 28.71 22.87 -3.66
C PHE A 11 27.23 22.62 -3.99
N LEU A 12 26.71 23.25 -5.05
CA LEU A 12 25.34 23.04 -5.50
C LEU A 12 25.10 21.60 -5.98
N GLY A 13 26.05 21.01 -6.70
CA GLY A 13 25.97 19.62 -7.14
C GLY A 13 25.93 18.64 -5.96
N ILE A 14 26.76 18.86 -4.94
CA ILE A 14 26.79 18.04 -3.72
C ILE A 14 25.48 18.19 -2.94
N LEU A 15 24.96 19.42 -2.80
CA LEU A 15 23.69 19.68 -2.11
C LEU A 15 22.51 18.97 -2.80
N ILE A 16 22.45 19.00 -4.12
CA ILE A 16 21.41 18.30 -4.90
C ILE A 16 21.54 16.79 -4.72
N LEU A 17 22.75 16.22 -4.75
CA LEU A 17 22.97 14.79 -4.52
C LEU A 17 22.51 14.38 -3.11
N PHE A 18 22.81 15.19 -2.09
CA PHE A 18 22.35 14.96 -0.72
C PHE A 18 20.83 15.07 -0.59
N LEU A 19 20.18 16.02 -1.27
CA LEU A 19 18.72 16.13 -1.28
C LEU A 19 18.06 14.96 -1.98
N LEU A 20 18.59 14.50 -3.11
CA LEU A 20 18.08 13.32 -3.82
C LEU A 20 18.27 12.05 -2.99
N PHE A 21 19.44 11.86 -2.40
CA PHE A 21 19.70 10.74 -1.50
C PHE A 21 18.82 10.81 -0.26
N TRP A 22 18.63 11.99 0.34
CA TRP A 22 17.74 12.18 1.48
C TRP A 22 16.29 11.92 1.11
N VAL A 23 15.79 12.35 -0.06
CA VAL A 23 14.42 12.06 -0.53
C VAL A 23 14.25 10.57 -0.78
N ILE A 24 15.16 9.91 -1.50
CA ILE A 24 15.12 8.46 -1.75
C ILE A 24 15.16 7.70 -0.44
N HIS A 25 16.09 8.05 0.44
CA HIS A 25 16.23 7.43 1.74
C HIS A 25 15.07 7.77 2.68
N HIS A 26 14.47 8.96 2.61
CA HIS A 26 13.31 9.35 3.41
C HIS A 26 12.06 8.56 2.96
N PHE A 27 11.88 8.37 1.65
CA PHE A 27 10.83 7.53 1.09
C PHE A 27 11.05 6.02 1.37
N ILE A 28 12.30 5.55 1.42
CA ILE A 28 12.63 4.14 1.76
C ILE A 28 12.58 3.90 3.28
N LYS A 29 13.09 4.81 4.11
CA LYS A 29 13.23 4.67 5.56
C LYS A 29 11.92 4.87 6.33
N ILE A 30 10.95 5.58 5.76
CA ILE A 30 9.56 5.54 6.27
C ILE A 30 8.94 4.13 6.15
N ARG A 31 9.58 3.22 5.38
CA ARG A 31 9.16 1.82 5.21
C ARG A 31 10.06 0.78 5.91
N SER A 32 11.22 1.15 6.46
CA SER A 32 12.19 0.19 7.01
C SER A 32 12.58 0.46 8.48
N GLN A 33 11.73 0.04 9.41
CA GLN A 33 12.23 -0.52 10.66
C GLN A 33 11.57 -1.88 10.89
N GLY A 34 12.40 -2.92 10.91
CA GLY A 34 12.02 -4.28 11.20
C GLY A 34 12.98 -5.30 10.62
N THR A 35 14.26 -5.23 11.01
CA THR A 35 15.25 -6.28 10.69
C THR A 35 15.40 -7.22 11.89
N LEU A 36 14.87 -8.44 11.71
CA LEU A 36 15.27 -9.78 12.16
C LEU A 36 16.29 -9.97 13.30
N GLN A 37 15.91 -10.74 14.33
CA GLN A 37 16.68 -11.84 14.96
C GLN A 37 15.68 -12.90 15.50
N THR A 38 15.64 -14.11 14.91
CA THR A 38 16.23 -15.38 15.38
C THR A 38 15.33 -16.15 16.37
N PHE A 39 14.81 -17.30 15.92
CA PHE A 39 14.03 -18.29 16.70
C PHE A 39 14.96 -19.19 17.54
N PRO A 40 14.49 -19.64 18.72
CA PRO A 40 14.33 -21.08 18.87
C PRO A 40 13.00 -21.51 19.52
N SER A 41 12.55 -22.68 19.06
CA SER A 41 11.65 -23.66 19.69
C SER A 41 10.22 -23.28 20.07
N LEU A 42 9.30 -23.79 19.24
CA LEU A 42 7.91 -24.19 19.44
C LEU A 42 7.43 -24.31 20.90
N GLU A 43 6.66 -23.33 21.36
CA GLU A 43 5.35 -23.58 21.99
C GLU A 43 4.58 -22.26 22.10
N LYS A 44 3.27 -22.32 21.79
CA LYS A 44 2.25 -21.27 22.04
C LYS A 44 2.12 -20.16 20.98
N VAL A 45 1.44 -20.47 19.89
CA VAL A 45 0.93 -19.47 18.92
C VAL A 45 -0.27 -18.74 19.55
N GLN A 46 0.02 -17.74 20.36
CA GLN A 46 -0.92 -16.70 20.75
C GLN A 46 -0.42 -15.42 20.08
N THR A 47 -0.80 -15.19 18.83
CA THR A 47 -0.37 -14.00 18.09
C THR A 47 -1.13 -12.77 18.58
N TYR A 48 -0.75 -12.25 19.75
CA TYR A 48 -0.74 -10.80 19.95
C TYR A 48 0.40 -10.26 19.08
N GLY A 49 0.16 -10.20 17.77
CA GLY A 49 1.00 -9.40 16.89
C GLY A 49 0.81 -7.95 17.32
N GLU A 50 1.89 -7.29 17.72
CA GLU A 50 1.90 -5.85 17.94
C GLU A 50 1.14 -5.18 16.79
N GLU A 51 0.20 -4.29 17.12
CA GLU A 51 -0.57 -3.51 16.14
C GLU A 51 0.41 -2.60 15.37
N ARG A 52 1.07 -3.15 14.34
CA ARG A 52 2.05 -2.43 13.49
C ARG A 52 1.37 -1.47 12.53
N ARG A 53 0.03 -1.38 12.56
CA ARG A 53 -0.77 -0.56 11.65
C ARG A 53 -0.80 0.86 12.19
N ARG A 54 -0.34 1.81 11.37
CA ARG A 54 -0.39 3.24 11.68
C ARG A 54 -1.73 3.89 11.34
N GLU A 55 -2.56 3.19 10.57
CA GLU A 55 -3.84 3.70 10.09
C GLU A 55 -4.98 2.71 10.41
N ALA A 56 -6.11 3.26 10.86
CA ALA A 56 -7.34 2.51 11.03
C ALA A 56 -7.86 2.02 9.67
N ARG A 57 -8.38 0.79 9.65
CA ARG A 57 -9.02 0.19 8.47
C ARG A 57 -10.49 -0.04 8.77
N VAL A 58 -11.34 0.39 7.84
CA VAL A 58 -12.77 0.09 7.89
C VAL A 58 -13.03 -1.17 7.09
N LYS A 59 -13.85 -2.06 7.65
CA LYS A 59 -14.37 -3.22 6.94
C LYS A 59 -15.40 -2.75 5.92
N VAL A 60 -15.19 -3.12 4.67
CA VAL A 60 -16.10 -2.80 3.56
C VAL A 60 -16.32 -4.06 2.73
N ASN A 61 -17.34 -4.05 1.87
CA ASN A 61 -17.52 -5.07 0.85
C ASN A 61 -17.88 -4.38 -0.48
N TRP A 62 -16.88 -3.77 -1.10
CA TRP A 62 -17.05 -2.98 -2.33
C TRP A 62 -16.53 -3.75 -3.53
N SER A 63 -17.25 -3.69 -4.65
CA SER A 63 -16.74 -4.20 -5.91
C SER A 63 -15.58 -3.32 -6.40
N VAL A 64 -14.57 -3.97 -6.98
CA VAL A 64 -13.44 -3.31 -7.62
C VAL A 64 -13.16 -3.98 -8.95
N SER A 65 -12.94 -3.15 -9.97
CA SER A 65 -12.34 -3.62 -11.21
C SER A 65 -10.86 -3.26 -11.21
N MET A 66 -10.02 -4.21 -11.61
CA MET A 66 -8.57 -4.06 -11.63
C MET A 66 -8.04 -4.34 -13.05
N GLU A 67 -7.22 -3.42 -13.55
CA GLU A 67 -6.53 -3.56 -14.84
C GLU A 67 -5.32 -4.49 -14.66
N THR A 68 -5.41 -5.71 -15.18
CA THR A 68 -4.31 -6.69 -15.18
C THR A 68 -3.74 -6.89 -16.59
N PRO A 69 -2.55 -7.50 -16.73
CA PRO A 69 -2.00 -7.84 -18.04
C PRO A 69 -2.92 -8.73 -18.89
N GLU A 70 -3.77 -9.54 -18.25
CA GLU A 70 -4.73 -10.45 -18.87
C GLU A 70 -6.07 -9.78 -19.20
N GLY A 71 -6.28 -8.53 -18.77
CA GLY A 71 -7.51 -7.77 -18.98
C GLY A 71 -8.07 -7.17 -17.69
N VAL A 72 -9.33 -6.73 -17.74
CA VAL A 72 -10.01 -6.20 -16.57
C VAL A 72 -10.61 -7.35 -15.77
N VAL A 73 -10.30 -7.41 -14.47
CA VAL A 73 -10.78 -8.44 -13.55
C VAL A 73 -11.63 -7.80 -12.45
N GLU A 74 -12.80 -8.37 -12.19
CA GLU A 74 -13.65 -7.98 -11.06
C GLU A 74 -13.21 -8.69 -9.77
N ALA A 75 -13.23 -7.97 -8.66
CA ALA A 75 -12.81 -8.43 -7.34
C ALA A 75 -13.55 -7.66 -6.23
N GLU A 76 -13.27 -7.97 -4.97
CA GLU A 76 -13.92 -7.34 -3.82
C GLU A 76 -12.91 -6.75 -2.83
N LEU A 77 -13.14 -5.52 -2.35
CA LEU A 77 -12.42 -5.00 -1.19
C LEU A 77 -13.06 -5.51 0.10
N LYS A 78 -12.26 -6.09 1.00
CA LYS A 78 -12.72 -6.46 2.37
C LYS A 78 -12.42 -5.40 3.43
N ASN A 79 -11.43 -4.56 3.16
CA ASN A 79 -11.11 -3.42 4.01
C ASN A 79 -10.40 -2.32 3.24
N ILE A 80 -10.50 -1.09 3.74
CA ILE A 80 -9.87 0.10 3.19
C ILE A 80 -9.37 1.02 4.32
N SER A 81 -8.24 1.68 4.09
CA SER A 81 -7.73 2.84 4.82
C SER A 81 -7.29 3.92 3.83
N LEU A 82 -6.78 5.05 4.34
CA LEU A 82 -6.23 6.11 3.49
C LEU A 82 -5.00 5.65 2.68
N GLY A 83 -4.18 4.77 3.24
CA GLY A 83 -2.96 4.28 2.60
C GLY A 83 -3.10 3.00 1.80
N GLY A 84 -4.20 2.23 1.93
CA GLY A 84 -4.31 0.96 1.22
C GLY A 84 -5.60 0.17 1.48
N ALA A 85 -5.65 -1.02 0.90
CA ALA A 85 -6.81 -1.90 0.99
C ALA A 85 -6.40 -3.38 0.93
N PHE A 86 -7.33 -4.26 1.29
CA PHE A 86 -7.23 -5.69 0.98
C PHE A 86 -8.25 -6.06 -0.09
N ILE A 87 -7.76 -6.59 -1.20
CA ILE A 87 -8.55 -7.03 -2.35
C ILE A 87 -8.62 -8.56 -2.35
N CYS A 88 -9.81 -9.09 -2.21
CA CYS A 88 -10.15 -10.50 -2.34
C CYS A 88 -10.35 -10.83 -3.83
N CYS A 89 -9.55 -11.76 -4.35
CA CYS A 89 -9.59 -12.19 -5.75
C CYS A 89 -8.98 -13.59 -5.88
N ASN A 90 -9.40 -14.34 -6.91
CA ASN A 90 -8.93 -15.71 -7.12
C ASN A 90 -7.47 -15.78 -7.57
N LYS A 91 -7.02 -14.78 -8.34
CA LYS A 91 -5.66 -14.68 -8.87
C LYS A 91 -5.03 -13.36 -8.40
N PRO A 92 -4.41 -13.33 -7.21
CA PRO A 92 -3.71 -12.15 -6.74
C PRO A 92 -2.57 -11.78 -7.69
N LEU A 93 -2.32 -10.48 -7.83
CA LEU A 93 -1.17 -10.01 -8.61
C LEU A 93 0.14 -10.18 -7.83
N PRO A 94 1.29 -10.38 -8.52
CA PRO A 94 2.61 -10.42 -7.91
C PRO A 94 2.92 -9.23 -6.99
N VAL A 95 3.58 -9.51 -5.86
CA VAL A 95 4.07 -8.46 -4.95
C VAL A 95 5.00 -7.51 -5.70
N GLY A 96 4.78 -6.21 -5.55
CA GLY A 96 5.52 -5.17 -6.24
C GLY A 96 4.85 -4.65 -7.51
N GLN A 97 3.89 -5.38 -8.08
CA GLN A 97 3.17 -4.94 -9.27
C GLN A 97 2.36 -3.68 -8.99
N VAL A 98 2.42 -2.74 -9.93
CA VAL A 98 1.62 -1.51 -9.94
C VAL A 98 0.52 -1.67 -10.98
N PHE A 99 -0.71 -1.30 -10.61
CA PHE A 99 -1.87 -1.43 -11.48
C PHE A 99 -2.92 -0.36 -11.13
N ASN A 100 -3.80 -0.09 -12.09
CA ASN A 100 -4.95 0.78 -11.89
C ASN A 100 -6.15 -0.03 -11.43
N LEU A 101 -6.97 0.60 -10.61
CA LEU A 101 -8.22 0.01 -10.14
C LEU A 101 -9.31 1.06 -10.04
N THR A 102 -10.55 0.61 -10.18
CA THR A 102 -11.75 1.42 -10.01
C THR A 102 -12.62 0.81 -8.93
N LEU A 103 -12.81 1.54 -7.84
CA LEU A 103 -13.65 1.14 -6.72
C LEU A 103 -15.09 1.58 -6.98
N MET A 104 -16.05 0.67 -6.76
CA MET A 104 -17.47 0.96 -6.80
C MET A 104 -17.99 1.05 -5.37
N ALA A 105 -18.00 2.27 -4.83
CA ALA A 105 -18.55 2.53 -3.51
C ALA A 105 -20.11 2.56 -3.54
N PRO A 106 -20.79 2.44 -2.39
CA PRO A 106 -22.26 2.39 -2.32
C PRO A 106 -22.98 3.60 -2.90
N GLU A 107 -22.31 4.75 -3.00
CA GLU A 107 -22.84 5.97 -3.65
C GLU A 107 -22.80 5.87 -5.20
N ASN A 108 -22.51 4.69 -5.77
CA ASN A 108 -22.51 4.34 -7.20
C ASN A 108 -21.60 5.17 -8.12
N GLU A 109 -20.72 6.00 -7.56
CA GLU A 109 -19.73 6.73 -8.35
C GLU A 109 -18.37 6.02 -8.37
N PRO A 110 -17.81 5.77 -9.56
CA PRO A 110 -16.52 5.09 -9.70
C PRO A 110 -15.35 5.93 -9.15
N LEU A 111 -14.53 5.33 -8.29
CA LEU A 111 -13.33 5.96 -7.75
C LEU A 111 -12.07 5.30 -8.30
N LYS A 112 -11.33 6.05 -9.12
CA LYS A 112 -10.06 5.58 -9.69
C LYS A 112 -8.91 5.74 -8.70
N ALA A 113 -8.04 4.75 -8.67
CA ALA A 113 -6.78 4.78 -7.93
C ALA A 113 -5.70 3.96 -8.66
N THR A 114 -4.44 4.30 -8.40
CA THR A 114 -3.28 3.48 -8.78
C THR A 114 -2.70 2.89 -7.51
N ALA A 115 -2.45 1.58 -7.50
CA ALA A 115 -1.97 0.87 -6.33
C ALA A 115 -0.80 -0.06 -6.64
N LYS A 116 -0.03 -0.37 -5.59
CA LYS A 116 1.05 -1.35 -5.60
C LYS A 116 0.71 -2.52 -4.70
N VAL A 117 0.91 -3.75 -5.19
CA VAL A 117 0.81 -4.94 -4.34
C VAL A 117 1.94 -4.94 -3.31
N VAL A 118 1.60 -5.04 -2.03
CA VAL A 118 2.56 -5.05 -0.92
C VAL A 118 2.60 -6.37 -0.16
N TRP A 119 1.58 -7.21 -0.36
CA TRP A 119 1.45 -8.53 0.24
C TRP A 119 0.47 -9.39 -0.58
N SER A 120 0.72 -10.69 -0.72
CA SER A 120 -0.16 -11.64 -1.40
C SER A 120 -0.16 -12.98 -0.66
N ASN A 121 -1.31 -13.67 -0.67
CA ASN A 121 -1.45 -15.02 -0.14
C ASN A 121 -1.63 -16.09 -1.23
N GLU A 122 -1.29 -15.78 -2.48
CA GLU A 122 -1.41 -16.68 -3.63
C GLU A 122 -0.80 -18.07 -3.37
N HIS A 123 0.41 -18.12 -2.80
CA HIS A 123 1.16 -19.36 -2.56
C HIS A 123 0.71 -20.14 -1.31
N LEU A 124 -0.25 -19.63 -0.54
CA LEU A 124 -0.72 -20.33 0.66
C LEU A 124 -1.76 -21.41 0.27
N PRO A 125 -1.72 -22.60 0.90
CA PRO A 125 -2.75 -23.62 0.70
C PRO A 125 -4.16 -23.07 0.96
N GLU A 126 -5.14 -23.53 0.19
CA GLU A 126 -6.54 -23.09 0.29
C GLU A 126 -7.15 -23.30 1.67
N GLU A 127 -6.84 -24.42 2.30
CA GLU A 127 -7.26 -24.74 3.68
C GLU A 127 -6.78 -23.72 4.72
N LYS A 128 -5.72 -22.96 4.42
CA LYS A 128 -5.12 -21.95 5.32
C LYS A 128 -5.55 -20.52 5.00
N VAL A 129 -6.42 -20.32 4.00
CA VAL A 129 -6.78 -19.00 3.50
C VAL A 129 -8.30 -18.82 3.51
N ILE A 130 -8.78 -17.97 4.42
CA ILE A 130 -10.20 -17.59 4.48
C ILE A 130 -10.60 -16.75 3.25
N HIS A 131 -9.74 -15.83 2.83
CA HIS A 131 -9.96 -14.97 1.67
C HIS A 131 -8.70 -14.93 0.79
N ARG A 132 -8.76 -15.54 -0.39
CA ARG A 132 -7.69 -15.43 -1.39
C ARG A 132 -7.60 -13.98 -1.85
N GLY A 133 -6.40 -13.41 -1.89
CA GLY A 133 -6.26 -12.01 -2.26
C GLY A 133 -4.89 -11.41 -1.99
N MET A 134 -4.88 -10.08 -2.01
CA MET A 134 -3.68 -9.26 -1.86
C MET A 134 -3.93 -7.99 -1.05
N GLY A 135 -2.92 -7.59 -0.31
CA GLY A 135 -2.84 -6.28 0.31
C GLY A 135 -2.18 -5.30 -0.66
N VAL A 136 -2.80 -4.13 -0.83
CA VAL A 136 -2.32 -3.09 -1.73
C VAL A 136 -2.08 -1.78 -0.99
N GLN A 137 -1.13 -1.01 -1.49
CA GLN A 137 -0.87 0.36 -1.06
C GLN A 137 -1.28 1.31 -2.19
N PHE A 138 -2.09 2.32 -1.88
CA PHE A 138 -2.43 3.36 -2.84
C PHE A 138 -1.21 4.25 -3.10
N LEU A 139 -0.87 4.43 -4.38
CA LEU A 139 0.17 5.33 -4.84
C LEU A 139 -0.41 6.68 -5.27
N GLN A 140 -1.58 6.63 -5.91
CA GLN A 140 -2.32 7.80 -6.36
C GLN A 140 -3.81 7.57 -6.15
N MET A 141 -4.50 8.59 -5.66
CA MET A 141 -5.93 8.59 -5.38
C MET A 141 -6.52 9.92 -5.85
N SER A 142 -7.79 9.90 -6.27
CA SER A 142 -8.54 11.14 -6.47
C SER A 142 -8.86 11.81 -5.14
N SER A 143 -9.06 13.13 -5.13
CA SER A 143 -9.49 13.86 -3.93
C SER A 143 -10.79 13.28 -3.35
N ARG A 144 -11.70 12.87 -4.25
CA ARG A 144 -12.96 12.22 -3.89
C ARG A 144 -12.76 10.90 -3.16
N HIS A 145 -11.79 10.07 -3.58
CA HIS A 145 -11.46 8.84 -2.87
C HIS A 145 -11.06 9.16 -1.42
N ILE A 146 -10.16 10.14 -1.24
CA ILE A 146 -9.67 10.53 0.08
C ILE A 146 -10.82 11.01 0.96
N GLU A 147 -11.69 11.88 0.43
CA GLU A 147 -12.86 12.39 1.14
C GLU A 147 -13.83 11.28 1.57
N LEU A 148 -14.11 10.34 0.66
CA LEU A 148 -15.01 9.22 0.97
C LEU A 148 -14.44 8.34 2.08
N VAL A 149 -13.17 7.96 1.99
CA VAL A 149 -12.52 7.10 3.00
C VAL A 149 -12.49 7.79 4.35
N LYS A 150 -12.23 9.11 4.41
CA LYS A 150 -12.33 9.90 5.65
C LYS A 150 -13.73 9.87 6.25
N LYS A 151 -14.76 10.16 5.43
CA LYS A 151 -16.17 10.14 5.85
C LYS A 151 -16.57 8.79 6.46
N ILE A 152 -16.08 7.69 5.89
CA ILE A 152 -16.36 6.34 6.37
C ILE A 152 -15.61 6.04 7.68
N LEU A 153 -14.33 6.42 7.77
CA LEU A 153 -13.54 6.27 8.99
C LEU A 153 -14.17 7.04 10.18
N GLU A 154 -14.69 8.24 9.93
CA GLU A 154 -15.40 9.04 10.94
C GLU A 154 -16.69 8.36 11.40
N LYS A 155 -17.47 7.80 10.48
CA LYS A 155 -18.73 7.11 10.80
C LYS A 155 -18.54 5.86 11.65
N GLU A 156 -17.48 5.10 11.41
CA GLU A 156 -17.16 3.87 12.18
C GLU A 156 -16.55 4.16 13.56
N SER A 157 -16.17 5.41 13.82
CA SER A 157 -15.61 5.84 15.11
C SER A 157 -16.68 6.37 16.08
N GLN A 158 -17.97 6.39 15.68
CA GLN A 158 -19.13 6.77 16.49
C GLN A 158 -19.93 5.54 16.91
#